data_AF-A0AA35WPI8-F1
#
_entry.id   AF-A0AA35WPI8-F1
#
_cell.length_a   1.000
_cell.length_b   1.000
_cell.length_c   1.000
_cell.angle_alpha   90.00
_cell.angle_beta   90.00
_cell.angle_gamma   90.00
#
_symmetry.space_group_name_H-M   'P 1'
#
loop_
_entity.id
_entity.type
_entity.pdbx_description
1 polymer ?
#
loop_
_entity_poly.entity_id
_entity_poly.type
_entity_poly.pdbx_seq_one_letter_code
_entity_poly.pdbx_strand_id
1 'polypeptide(L)'
;MLRLAVLLVLVCVCLSQQWENSPKIAFSPVYPLYKQCNPLWASDKMGLVNCSVNTCPGASFGRDTVCSEGCAMSCISMALATYGYTLGGKESDPGALNAWLVDNGGYSCVDGNCNNLNLPQVEKIDVYGGIKYMGEIFPPVLSRSYVVQALEEGLVVLGHVRNKTHFVLLNGALDGGSSFTVMDPFYNSTTYSYKDISDVIVYSMEGS
;
A
#
# COMPACT_ATOMS: atom_id res chain seq x y z
N MET A 1 69.65 -23.35 36.30
CA MET A 1 69.62 -23.21 34.83
C MET A 1 68.16 -23.03 34.44
N LEU A 2 67.64 -21.81 34.31
CA LEU A 2 67.69 -20.89 33.16
C LEU A 2 66.97 -21.43 31.90
N ARG A 3 66.02 -20.62 31.42
CA ARG A 3 65.38 -20.50 30.08
C ARG A 3 64.00 -21.16 29.92
N LEU A 4 62.93 -20.35 29.94
CA LEU A 4 62.31 -19.60 28.82
C LEU A 4 61.48 -20.50 27.89
N ALA A 5 60.15 -20.37 27.97
CA ALA A 5 59.29 -20.33 26.80
C ALA A 5 58.10 -19.40 27.11
N VAL A 6 57.98 -18.39 26.27
CA VAL A 6 57.11 -17.22 26.35
C VAL A 6 56.16 -17.30 25.15
N LEU A 7 54.91 -16.87 25.36
CA LEU A 7 53.89 -16.44 24.40
C LEU A 7 53.33 -17.43 23.36
N LEU A 8 51.99 -17.53 23.38
CA LEU A 8 51.00 -17.36 22.30
C LEU A 8 49.76 -18.14 22.79
N VAL A 9 48.59 -17.54 23.00
CA VAL A 9 47.71 -17.01 21.96
C VAL A 9 46.91 -15.84 22.52
N LEU A 10 47.04 -14.69 21.86
CA LEU A 10 46.24 -13.49 22.03
C LEU A 10 45.32 -13.40 20.79
N VAL A 11 44.08 -12.97 21.05
CA VAL A 11 43.08 -12.47 20.09
C VAL A 11 42.32 -13.52 19.26
N CYS A 12 41.18 -13.96 19.78
CA CYS A 12 40.07 -14.49 18.97
C CYS A 12 38.87 -13.56 19.12
N VAL A 13 39.02 -12.32 18.65
CA VAL A 13 37.93 -11.34 18.58
C VAL A 13 38.08 -10.63 17.23
N CYS A 14 36.95 -10.44 16.54
CA CYS A 14 36.76 -9.65 15.31
C CYS A 14 36.86 -10.37 13.94
N LEU A 15 36.06 -11.42 13.70
CA LEU A 15 35.74 -11.83 12.32
C LEU A 15 34.24 -12.05 12.03
N SER A 16 33.32 -11.71 12.93
CA SER A 16 31.88 -11.95 12.72
C SER A 16 31.05 -10.73 12.29
N GLN A 17 31.65 -9.57 12.01
CA GLN A 17 30.90 -8.31 11.75
C GLN A 17 30.84 -7.84 10.28
N GLN A 18 31.37 -8.58 9.32
CA GLN A 18 31.48 -8.07 7.93
C GLN A 18 30.42 -8.58 6.95
N TRP A 19 29.41 -9.32 7.39
CA TRP A 19 28.37 -9.89 6.52
C TRP A 19 27.05 -9.10 6.49
N GLU A 20 26.85 -8.13 7.38
CA GLU A 20 25.63 -7.29 7.41
C GLU A 20 25.69 -6.07 6.48
N ASN A 21 26.84 -5.79 5.87
CA ASN A 21 27.05 -4.60 5.02
C ASN A 21 26.88 -4.86 3.51
N SER A 22 26.21 -5.94 3.12
CA SER A 22 25.84 -6.08 1.70
C SER A 22 24.88 -4.94 1.35
N PRO A 23 25.17 -4.11 0.34
CA PRO A 23 24.21 -3.12 -0.12
C PRO A 23 22.97 -3.89 -0.56
N LYS A 24 21.87 -3.77 0.19
CA LYS A 24 20.56 -4.14 -0.33
C LYS A 24 20.37 -3.25 -1.54
N ILE A 25 20.45 -3.83 -2.75
CA ILE A 25 20.00 -3.12 -3.95
C ILE A 25 18.51 -2.92 -3.71
N ALA A 26 18.14 -1.72 -3.27
CA ALA A 26 16.76 -1.36 -3.01
C ALA A 26 16.01 -1.50 -4.33
N PHE A 27 15.14 -2.51 -4.42
CA PHE A 27 14.15 -2.56 -5.48
C PHE A 27 13.33 -1.28 -5.37
N SER A 28 13.44 -0.40 -6.37
CA SER A 28 12.58 0.78 -6.47
C SER A 28 11.42 0.41 -7.40
N PRO A 29 10.25 0.07 -6.85
CA PRO A 29 9.10 -0.33 -7.66
C PRO A 29 8.70 0.78 -8.64
N VAL A 30 8.56 0.44 -9.92
CA VAL A 30 7.98 1.33 -10.92
C VAL A 30 6.49 1.02 -11.01
N TYR A 31 5.67 1.92 -10.48
CA TYR A 31 4.22 1.77 -10.49
C TYR A 31 3.61 2.23 -11.82
N PRO A 32 2.66 1.48 -12.41
CA PRO A 32 1.81 2.02 -13.45
C PRO A 32 0.88 3.09 -12.85
N LEU A 33 0.49 4.10 -13.64
CA LEU A 33 -0.52 5.06 -13.22
C LEU A 33 -1.90 4.64 -13.73
N TYR A 34 -2.77 4.23 -12.81
CA TYR A 34 -4.18 4.03 -13.11
C TYR A 34 -5.03 5.18 -12.60
N LYS A 35 -5.74 5.84 -13.51
CA LYS A 35 -6.71 6.89 -13.15
C LYS A 35 -8.05 6.25 -12.79
N GLN A 36 -8.62 6.61 -11.64
CA GLN A 36 -9.92 6.08 -11.19
C GLN A 36 -11.08 6.46 -12.14
N CYS A 37 -10.93 7.55 -12.88
CA CYS A 37 -11.89 8.00 -13.88
C CYS A 37 -11.54 7.59 -15.33
N ASN A 38 -10.70 6.57 -15.52
CA ASN A 38 -10.49 6.00 -16.85
C ASN A 38 -11.82 5.41 -17.39
N PRO A 39 -12.24 5.72 -18.62
CA PRO A 39 -13.51 5.24 -19.18
C PRO A 39 -13.75 3.72 -19.14
N LEU A 40 -12.69 2.91 -19.06
CA LEU A 40 -12.80 1.45 -19.01
C LEU A 40 -13.49 0.92 -17.75
N TRP A 41 -13.36 1.63 -16.62
CA TRP A 41 -13.92 1.23 -15.31
C TRP A 41 -14.59 2.37 -14.55
N ALA A 42 -14.51 3.62 -15.04
CA ALA A 42 -15.00 4.80 -14.34
C ALA A 42 -16.46 4.68 -13.88
N SER A 43 -17.30 3.99 -14.66
CA SER A 43 -18.72 3.79 -14.38
C SER A 43 -19.02 2.55 -13.53
N ASP A 44 -18.03 1.70 -13.28
CA ASP A 44 -18.23 0.46 -12.55
C ASP A 44 -18.65 0.76 -11.12
N LYS A 45 -19.67 0.04 -10.65
CA LYS A 45 -20.20 0.23 -9.32
C LYS A 45 -19.33 -0.46 -8.28
N MET A 46 -18.98 0.29 -7.24
CA MET A 46 -18.28 -0.21 -6.07
C MET A 46 -19.27 -0.54 -4.96
N GLY A 47 -18.88 -1.43 -4.06
CA GLY A 47 -19.67 -1.72 -2.86
C GLY A 47 -20.57 -2.95 -2.94
N LEU A 48 -21.33 -3.16 -1.86
CA LEU A 48 -22.18 -4.33 -1.70
C LEU A 48 -23.30 -4.39 -2.75
N VAL A 49 -23.34 -5.47 -3.52
CA VAL A 49 -24.32 -5.69 -4.59
C VAL A 49 -25.73 -6.01 -4.07
N ASN A 50 -25.83 -6.67 -2.91
CA ASN A 50 -27.08 -7.13 -2.33
C ASN A 50 -27.55 -6.25 -1.16
N CYS A 51 -27.26 -4.96 -1.25
CA CYS A 51 -27.55 -4.00 -0.20
C CYS A 51 -28.92 -3.32 -0.42
N SER A 52 -29.81 -3.43 0.56
CA SER A 52 -31.20 -2.98 0.51
C SER A 52 -31.65 -2.49 1.88
N VAL A 53 -32.83 -1.88 1.98
CA VAL A 53 -33.43 -1.46 3.27
C VAL A 53 -33.44 -2.59 4.30
N ASN A 54 -33.54 -3.84 3.84
CA ASN A 54 -33.68 -5.03 4.66
C ASN A 54 -32.34 -5.74 4.94
N THR A 55 -31.38 -5.62 4.04
CA THR A 55 -30.07 -6.30 4.13
C THR A 55 -28.96 -5.37 4.64
N CYS A 56 -29.16 -4.05 4.52
CA CYS A 56 -28.30 -2.99 5.03
C CYS A 56 -29.16 -1.85 5.61
N PRO A 57 -29.71 -2.01 6.82
CA PRO A 57 -30.53 -0.98 7.45
C PRO A 57 -29.74 0.32 7.60
N GLY A 58 -30.30 1.45 7.13
CA GLY A 58 -29.65 2.75 7.18
C GLY A 58 -28.74 3.08 6.00
N ALA A 59 -28.60 2.18 5.01
CA ALA A 59 -27.87 2.48 3.78
C ALA A 59 -28.56 3.53 2.90
N SER A 60 -27.80 4.54 2.46
CA SER A 60 -28.10 5.23 1.21
C SER A 60 -27.78 4.22 0.11
N PHE A 61 -28.79 3.67 -0.57
CA PHE A 61 -28.67 2.59 -1.57
C PHE A 61 -27.76 2.87 -2.78
N GLY A 62 -27.05 4.01 -2.78
CA GLY A 62 -26.09 4.38 -3.80
C GLY A 62 -24.80 3.61 -3.63
N ARG A 63 -24.67 2.47 -4.33
CA ARG A 63 -23.36 2.07 -4.81
C ARG A 63 -22.81 3.22 -5.66
N ASP A 64 -21.69 3.80 -5.24
CA ASP A 64 -21.01 4.78 -6.09
C ASP A 64 -20.14 4.08 -7.13
N THR A 65 -19.47 4.88 -7.94
CA THR A 65 -18.63 4.44 -9.05
C THR A 65 -17.15 4.48 -8.67
N VAL A 66 -16.33 3.73 -9.41
CA VAL A 66 -14.86 3.83 -9.28
C VAL A 66 -14.37 5.26 -9.48
N CYS A 67 -14.96 6.02 -10.40
CA CYS A 67 -14.54 7.42 -10.60
C CYS A 67 -14.85 8.31 -9.39
N SER A 68 -15.96 8.07 -8.68
CA SER A 68 -16.36 8.90 -7.53
C SER A 68 -15.54 8.58 -6.28
N GLU A 69 -15.34 7.29 -5.97
CA GLU A 69 -14.87 6.85 -4.64
C GLU A 69 -13.67 5.87 -4.71
N GLY A 70 -13.16 5.58 -5.90
CA GLY A 70 -12.17 4.51 -6.15
C GLY A 70 -10.71 4.86 -5.90
N CYS A 71 -10.39 5.93 -5.16
CA CYS A 71 -9.01 6.41 -5.01
C CYS A 71 -8.10 5.38 -4.32
N ALA A 72 -8.51 4.85 -3.16
CA ALA A 72 -7.73 3.83 -2.43
C ALA A 72 -7.59 2.54 -3.24
N MET A 73 -8.69 2.08 -3.84
CA MET A 73 -8.72 0.86 -4.65
C MET A 73 -7.83 0.99 -5.90
N SER A 74 -7.80 2.15 -6.54
CA SER A 74 -6.90 2.41 -7.67
C SER A 74 -5.43 2.39 -7.24
N CYS A 75 -5.11 2.89 -6.04
CA CYS A 75 -3.77 2.79 -5.48
C CYS A 75 -3.32 1.35 -5.22
N ILE A 76 -4.22 0.51 -4.69
CA ILE A 76 -3.94 -0.91 -4.51
C ILE A 76 -3.77 -1.61 -5.86
N SER A 77 -4.57 -1.27 -6.87
CA SER A 77 -4.44 -1.81 -8.24
C SER A 77 -3.05 -1.52 -8.82
N MET A 78 -2.58 -0.28 -8.67
CA MET A 78 -1.23 0.11 -9.09
C MET A 78 -0.15 -0.72 -8.38
N ALA A 79 -0.32 -0.97 -7.08
CA ALA A 79 0.61 -1.82 -6.33
C ALA A 79 0.58 -3.28 -6.79
N LEU A 80 -0.59 -3.89 -6.89
CA LEU A 80 -0.76 -5.28 -7.35
C LEU A 80 -0.12 -5.50 -8.72
N ALA A 81 -0.33 -4.57 -9.66
CA ALA A 81 0.24 -4.64 -11.00
C ALA A 81 1.79 -4.58 -10.98
N THR A 82 2.38 -3.73 -10.15
CA THR A 82 3.85 -3.66 -9.98
C THR A 82 4.45 -4.97 -9.50
N TYR A 83 3.74 -5.66 -8.61
CA TYR A 83 4.18 -6.93 -8.03
C TYR A 83 3.73 -8.16 -8.85
N GLY A 84 3.16 -7.96 -10.04
CA GLY A 84 2.84 -9.04 -10.97
C GLY A 84 1.54 -9.80 -10.66
N TYR A 85 0.81 -9.41 -9.61
CA TYR A 85 -0.45 -10.07 -9.28
C TYR A 85 -1.47 -9.90 -10.41
N THR A 86 -2.19 -10.98 -10.70
CA THR A 86 -3.26 -11.02 -11.70
C THR A 86 -4.58 -11.41 -11.07
N LEU A 87 -5.67 -10.88 -11.62
CA LEU A 87 -7.03 -11.17 -11.17
C LEU A 87 -7.78 -11.84 -12.30
N GLY A 88 -8.12 -13.13 -12.12
CA GLY A 88 -8.74 -13.93 -13.16
C GLY A 88 -7.89 -14.06 -14.43
N GLY A 89 -6.55 -14.06 -14.29
CA GLY A 89 -5.60 -14.14 -15.40
C GLY A 89 -5.42 -12.85 -16.18
N LYS A 90 -5.90 -11.71 -15.66
CA LYS A 90 -5.73 -10.37 -16.24
C LYS A 90 -4.88 -9.48 -15.34
N GLU A 91 -4.30 -8.44 -15.93
CA GLU A 91 -3.65 -7.36 -15.19
C GLU A 91 -4.57 -6.82 -14.08
N SER A 92 -4.01 -6.54 -12.91
CA SER A 92 -4.75 -6.04 -11.75
C SER A 92 -5.09 -4.55 -11.89
N ASP A 93 -5.81 -4.19 -12.95
CA ASP A 93 -6.32 -2.84 -13.15
C ASP A 93 -7.49 -2.52 -12.19
N PRO A 94 -7.90 -1.24 -12.06
CA PRO A 94 -8.99 -0.85 -11.18
C PRO A 94 -10.32 -1.55 -11.43
N GLY A 95 -10.66 -1.89 -12.68
CA GLY A 95 -11.88 -2.61 -13.01
C GLY A 95 -11.82 -4.07 -12.54
N ALA A 96 -10.70 -4.74 -12.80
CA ALA A 96 -10.44 -6.11 -12.36
C ALA A 96 -10.44 -6.23 -10.83
N LEU A 97 -9.79 -5.28 -10.13
CA LEU A 97 -9.78 -5.26 -8.67
C LEU A 97 -11.17 -4.96 -8.09
N ASN A 98 -11.91 -3.99 -8.64
CA ASN A 98 -13.27 -3.71 -8.19
C ASN A 98 -14.17 -4.96 -8.32
N ALA A 99 -14.14 -5.63 -9.47
CA ALA A 99 -14.91 -6.85 -9.69
C ALA A 99 -14.57 -7.95 -8.67
N TRP A 100 -13.27 -8.18 -8.43
CA TRP A 100 -12.84 -9.16 -7.44
C TRP A 100 -13.29 -8.78 -6.02
N LEU A 101 -13.17 -7.51 -5.62
CA LEU A 101 -13.58 -7.04 -4.30
C LEU A 101 -15.09 -7.17 -4.10
N VAL A 102 -15.89 -6.85 -5.11
CA VAL A 102 -17.34 -7.05 -5.09
C VAL A 102 -17.70 -8.50 -4.77
N ASP A 103 -17.05 -9.46 -5.43
CA ASP A 103 -17.36 -10.88 -5.29
C ASP A 103 -16.78 -11.52 -4.02
N ASN A 104 -15.75 -10.90 -3.42
CA ASN A 104 -15.01 -11.48 -2.30
C ASN A 104 -15.24 -10.76 -0.97
N GLY A 105 -16.21 -9.85 -0.86
CA GLY A 105 -16.47 -9.14 0.42
C GLY A 105 -15.44 -8.04 0.72
N GLY A 106 -14.93 -7.41 -0.33
CA GLY A 106 -14.01 -6.28 -0.29
C GLY A 106 -14.63 -4.96 0.11
N TYR A 107 -15.94 -4.91 0.40
CA TYR A 107 -16.63 -3.70 0.81
C TYR A 107 -17.52 -3.92 2.03
N SER A 108 -17.74 -2.85 2.81
CA SER A 108 -18.61 -2.82 3.97
C SER A 108 -19.51 -1.59 3.97
N CYS A 109 -20.54 -1.61 4.83
CA CYS A 109 -21.40 -0.46 5.09
C CYS A 109 -20.95 0.29 6.34
N VAL A 110 -20.68 1.58 6.21
CA VAL A 110 -20.39 2.50 7.33
C VAL A 110 -21.25 3.74 7.12
N ASP A 111 -22.01 4.12 8.15
CA ASP A 111 -22.92 5.28 8.14
C ASP A 111 -23.84 5.35 6.91
N GLY A 112 -24.24 4.16 6.46
CA GLY A 112 -25.11 3.99 5.31
C GLY A 112 -24.44 4.09 3.94
N ASN A 113 -23.12 4.31 3.88
CA ASN A 113 -22.37 4.18 2.65
C ASN A 113 -21.79 2.76 2.54
N CYS A 114 -22.10 2.05 1.45
CA CYS A 114 -21.82 0.62 1.31
C CYS A 114 -20.74 0.27 0.30
N ASN A 115 -19.85 1.23 0.03
CA ASN A 115 -18.66 1.10 -0.80
C ASN A 115 -17.34 1.29 -0.02
N ASN A 116 -17.39 1.24 1.32
CA ASN A 116 -16.18 1.38 2.13
C ASN A 116 -15.26 0.19 1.91
N LEU A 117 -14.03 0.43 1.47
CA LEU A 117 -13.07 -0.62 1.16
C LEU A 117 -12.63 -1.35 2.43
N ASN A 118 -12.75 -2.68 2.43
CA ASN A 118 -12.21 -3.55 3.46
C ASN A 118 -10.72 -3.80 3.19
N LEU A 119 -9.85 -2.96 3.73
CA LEU A 119 -8.41 -2.94 3.41
C LEU A 119 -7.70 -4.30 3.59
N PRO A 120 -7.89 -5.05 4.69
CA PRO A 120 -7.28 -6.38 4.84
C PRO A 120 -7.74 -7.41 3.80
N GLN A 121 -8.90 -7.22 3.16
CA GLN A 121 -9.46 -8.24 2.26
C GLN A 121 -8.56 -8.52 1.05
N VAL A 122 -7.73 -7.56 0.65
CA VAL A 122 -6.77 -7.65 -0.47
C VAL A 122 -5.75 -8.78 -0.24
N GLU A 123 -5.44 -9.15 1.00
CA GLU A 123 -4.53 -10.27 1.31
C GLU A 123 -4.98 -11.58 0.65
N LYS A 124 -6.29 -11.80 0.50
CA LYS A 124 -6.84 -13.03 -0.07
C LYS A 124 -6.69 -13.12 -1.59
N ILE A 125 -6.20 -12.08 -2.25
CA ILE A 125 -5.80 -12.17 -3.67
C ILE A 125 -4.64 -13.19 -3.81
N ASP A 126 -3.75 -13.23 -2.82
CA ASP A 126 -2.64 -14.18 -2.80
C ASP A 126 -2.82 -15.24 -1.71
N VAL A 127 -3.14 -16.45 -2.14
CA VAL A 127 -3.30 -17.60 -1.24
C VAL A 127 -1.97 -18.09 -0.64
N TYR A 128 -0.83 -17.62 -1.16
CA TYR A 128 0.50 -17.98 -0.66
C TYR A 128 1.07 -16.99 0.37
N GLY A 129 0.37 -15.86 0.62
CA GLY A 129 0.67 -14.94 1.72
C GLY A 129 1.78 -13.92 1.42
N GLY A 130 2.07 -13.67 0.15
CA GLY A 130 2.93 -12.60 -0.35
C GLY A 130 2.31 -11.20 -0.25
N ILE A 131 0.99 -11.08 -0.02
CA ILE A 131 0.32 -9.82 0.32
C ILE A 131 -0.02 -9.79 1.81
N LYS A 132 0.43 -8.77 2.53
CA LYS A 132 0.11 -8.56 3.96
C LYS A 132 -0.28 -7.12 4.23
N TYR A 133 -1.46 -6.93 4.83
CA TYR A 133 -1.92 -5.66 5.37
C TYR A 133 -1.22 -5.40 6.72
N MET A 134 -0.42 -4.34 6.75
CA MET A 134 0.37 -3.98 7.93
C MET A 134 -0.38 -3.03 8.87
N GLY A 135 -1.48 -2.44 8.39
CA GLY A 135 -2.32 -1.53 9.17
C GLY A 135 -2.48 -0.15 8.55
N GLU A 136 -3.36 0.61 9.19
CA GLU A 136 -3.49 2.05 9.01
C GLU A 136 -2.77 2.76 10.15
N ILE A 137 -1.84 3.64 9.79
CA ILE A 137 -0.88 4.24 10.71
C ILE A 137 -1.21 5.73 10.85
N PHE A 138 -1.54 6.11 12.08
CA PHE A 138 -1.95 7.47 12.43
C PHE A 138 -0.88 8.19 13.27
N PRO A 139 -0.87 9.53 13.30
CA PRO A 139 -0.11 10.28 14.28
C PRO A 139 -0.51 9.87 15.73
N PRO A 140 0.43 9.84 16.69
CA PRO A 140 1.83 10.27 16.57
C PRO A 140 2.80 9.18 16.09
N VAL A 141 2.34 7.94 15.86
CA VAL A 141 3.19 6.86 15.33
C VAL A 141 3.64 7.21 13.92
N LEU A 142 2.71 7.71 13.11
CA LEU A 142 3.03 8.29 11.82
C LEU A 142 3.96 9.49 12.01
N SER A 143 5.16 9.34 11.47
CA SER A 143 6.20 10.36 11.41
C SER A 143 6.78 10.42 10.00
N ARG A 144 7.46 11.52 9.65
CA ARG A 144 8.20 11.62 8.38
C ARG A 144 9.18 10.47 8.21
N SER A 145 9.96 10.17 9.25
CA SER A 145 10.92 9.09 9.27
C SER A 145 10.26 7.72 9.06
N TYR A 146 9.06 7.50 9.61
CA TYR A 146 8.33 6.27 9.38
C TYR A 146 7.98 6.07 7.90
N VAL A 147 7.43 7.10 7.24
CA VAL A 147 7.05 7.00 5.82
C VAL A 147 8.28 6.79 4.94
N VAL A 148 9.37 7.51 5.21
CA VAL A 148 10.64 7.33 4.48
C VAL A 148 11.15 5.90 4.66
N GLN A 149 11.20 5.40 5.89
CA GLN A 149 11.65 4.05 6.18
C GLN A 149 10.77 3.00 5.50
N ALA A 150 9.45 3.14 5.54
CA ALA A 150 8.54 2.20 4.89
C ALA A 150 8.78 2.13 3.37
N LEU A 151 9.00 3.28 2.73
CA LEU A 151 9.36 3.35 1.30
C LEU A 151 10.73 2.72 1.01
N GLU A 152 11.73 2.95 1.86
CA GLU A 152 13.08 2.36 1.73
C GLU A 152 13.08 0.84 1.94
N GLU A 153 12.17 0.33 2.77
CA GLU A 153 11.93 -1.10 2.98
C GLU A 153 11.13 -1.75 1.83
N GLY A 154 10.68 -0.96 0.85
CA GLY A 154 9.91 -1.44 -0.30
C GLY A 154 8.44 -1.70 0.01
N LEU A 155 7.93 -1.23 1.16
CA LEU A 155 6.52 -1.36 1.51
C LEU A 155 5.66 -0.51 0.58
N VAL A 156 4.44 -0.97 0.35
CA VAL A 156 3.42 -0.22 -0.38
C VAL A 156 2.76 0.74 0.60
N VAL A 157 2.83 2.04 0.31
CA VAL A 157 2.33 3.09 1.21
C VAL A 157 1.30 3.94 0.49
N LEU A 158 0.05 3.88 0.94
CA LEU A 158 -1.03 4.75 0.49
C LEU A 158 -1.15 5.90 1.48
N GLY A 159 -1.07 7.14 1.01
CA GLY A 159 -1.23 8.33 1.83
C GLY A 159 -2.64 8.88 1.73
N HIS A 160 -3.25 9.15 2.87
CA HIS A 160 -4.53 9.81 2.96
C HIS A 160 -4.32 11.32 3.01
N VAL A 161 -4.66 12.01 1.93
CA VAL A 161 -4.38 13.43 1.71
C VAL A 161 -5.66 14.26 1.67
N ARG A 162 -5.49 15.59 1.54
CA ARG A 162 -6.60 16.55 1.37
C ARG A 162 -7.61 16.46 2.51
N ASN A 163 -7.12 16.46 3.75
CA ASN A 163 -7.94 16.37 4.95
C ASN A 163 -8.85 15.12 4.95
N LYS A 164 -8.26 13.96 4.67
CA LYS A 164 -8.93 12.64 4.70
C LYS A 164 -10.05 12.46 3.68
N THR A 165 -9.87 13.01 2.48
CA THR A 165 -10.86 12.88 1.39
C THR A 165 -10.33 12.17 0.15
N HIS A 166 -9.02 11.87 0.10
CA HIS A 166 -8.40 11.31 -1.10
C HIS A 166 -7.19 10.45 -0.77
N PHE A 167 -7.04 9.32 -1.44
CA PHE A 167 -5.87 8.45 -1.32
C PHE A 167 -4.96 8.55 -2.54
N VAL A 168 -3.66 8.53 -2.27
CA VAL A 168 -2.60 8.50 -3.30
C VAL A 168 -1.57 7.43 -2.95
N LEU A 169 -0.91 6.84 -3.95
CA LEU A 169 0.16 5.88 -3.72
C LEU A 169 1.50 6.63 -3.68
N LEU A 170 2.23 6.52 -2.57
CA LEU A 170 3.55 7.13 -2.43
C LEU A 170 4.59 6.24 -3.10
N ASN A 171 5.49 6.84 -3.88
CA ASN A 171 6.53 6.11 -4.62
C ASN A 171 7.94 6.70 -4.45
N GLY A 172 8.11 7.67 -3.56
CA GLY A 172 9.41 8.26 -3.28
C GLY A 172 9.34 9.38 -2.25
N ALA A 173 10.49 9.68 -1.66
CA ALA A 173 10.65 10.75 -0.68
C ALA A 173 11.60 11.83 -1.22
N LEU A 174 11.26 13.09 -0.99
CA LEU A 174 12.05 14.26 -1.35
C LEU A 174 12.47 14.99 -0.07
N ASP A 175 13.68 15.55 -0.08
CA ASP A 175 14.22 16.39 1.00
C ASP A 175 14.06 15.74 2.40
N GLY A 176 14.45 14.48 2.51
CA GLY A 176 14.36 13.69 3.75
C GLY A 176 12.93 13.44 4.23
N GLY A 177 11.95 13.39 3.32
CA GLY A 177 10.54 13.17 3.64
C GLY A 177 9.80 14.46 4.01
N SER A 178 10.30 15.62 3.61
CA SER A 178 9.53 16.88 3.71
C SER A 178 8.37 16.90 2.71
N SER A 179 8.57 16.28 1.55
CA SER A 179 7.51 15.96 0.58
C SER A 179 7.72 14.58 -0.02
N PHE A 180 6.69 14.04 -0.67
CA PHE A 180 6.68 12.70 -1.26
C PHE A 180 6.20 12.77 -2.70
N THR A 181 6.84 12.00 -3.57
CA THR A 181 6.33 11.76 -4.93
C THR A 181 5.20 10.74 -4.87
N VAL A 182 4.19 10.93 -5.72
CA VAL A 182 2.97 10.12 -5.68
C VAL A 182 2.46 9.73 -7.05
N MET A 183 1.68 8.66 -7.07
CA MET A 183 0.77 8.28 -8.14
C MET A 183 -0.65 8.64 -7.69
N ASP A 184 -1.15 9.78 -8.16
CA ASP A 184 -2.49 10.29 -7.81
C ASP A 184 -3.55 9.76 -8.81
N PRO A 185 -4.52 8.94 -8.37
CA PRO A 185 -5.48 8.31 -9.27
C PRO A 185 -6.59 9.27 -9.77
N PHE A 186 -6.73 10.47 -9.18
CA PHE A 186 -7.78 11.43 -9.55
C PHE A 186 -7.21 12.74 -10.09
N TYR A 187 -6.33 13.38 -9.32
CA TYR A 187 -5.73 14.65 -9.69
C TYR A 187 -4.45 14.45 -10.51
N ASN A 188 -3.92 15.54 -11.06
CA ASN A 188 -2.61 15.55 -11.74
C ASN A 188 -1.45 15.90 -10.80
N SER A 189 -1.68 15.83 -9.49
CA SER A 189 -0.63 16.03 -8.48
C SER A 189 0.41 14.92 -8.59
N THR A 190 1.68 15.29 -8.63
CA THR A 190 2.81 14.36 -8.61
C THR A 190 3.56 14.38 -7.29
N THR A 191 3.26 15.34 -6.41
CA THR A 191 3.86 15.49 -5.09
C THR A 191 2.84 15.99 -4.07
N TYR A 192 3.06 15.61 -2.80
CA TYR A 192 2.36 16.17 -1.63
C TYR A 192 3.36 16.44 -0.50
N SER A 193 3.10 17.45 0.32
CA SER A 193 3.87 17.70 1.54
C SER A 193 3.53 16.66 2.59
N TYR A 194 4.47 16.32 3.49
CA TYR A 194 4.14 15.49 4.65
C TYR A 194 2.98 16.07 5.47
N LYS A 195 2.88 17.41 5.54
CA LYS A 195 1.81 18.09 6.28
C LYS A 195 0.41 17.83 5.73
N ASP A 196 0.32 17.42 4.46
CA ASP A 196 -0.95 17.10 3.81
C ASP A 196 -1.37 15.65 4.03
N ILE A 197 -0.48 14.80 4.56
CA ILE A 197 -0.72 13.38 4.85
C ILE A 197 -1.29 13.26 6.26
N SER A 198 -2.52 12.76 6.35
CA SER A 198 -3.27 12.63 7.61
C SER A 198 -3.01 11.29 8.30
N ASP A 199 -2.88 10.24 7.51
CA ASP A 199 -2.61 8.86 7.89
C ASP A 199 -2.08 8.12 6.65
N VAL A 200 -1.55 6.91 6.87
CA VAL A 200 -1.11 6.04 5.77
C VAL A 200 -1.63 4.62 5.96
N ILE A 201 -1.93 3.95 4.86
CA ILE A 201 -2.21 2.52 4.83
C ILE A 201 -0.97 1.82 4.27
N VAL A 202 -0.53 0.75 4.94
CA VAL A 202 0.72 0.06 4.60
C VAL A 202 0.45 -1.40 4.26
N TYR A 203 1.06 -1.88 3.18
CA TYR A 203 1.13 -3.30 2.83
C TYR A 203 2.58 -3.74 2.62
N SER A 204 2.86 -4.98 2.99
CA SER A 204 4.01 -5.72 2.47
C SER A 204 3.53 -6.51 1.24
N MET A 205 4.26 -6.42 0.14
CA MET A 205 3.99 -7.20 -1.07
C MET A 205 5.28 -7.83 -1.58
N GLU A 206 5.22 -9.13 -1.84
CA GLU A 206 6.26 -9.89 -2.53
C GLU A 206 5.77 -10.17 -3.96
N GLY A 207 6.66 -10.21 -4.94
CA GLY A 207 6.26 -10.46 -6.34
C GLY A 207 5.67 -11.86 -6.53
N SER A 208 4.61 -11.99 -7.33
CA SER A 208 3.97 -13.28 -7.64
C SER A 208 4.72 -14.12 -8.67
#